data_AF-A0A956J9W5-F1
#
_entry.id   AF-A0A956J9W5-F1
#
_cell.length_a   1.000
_cell.length_b   1.000
_cell.length_c   1.000
_cell.angle_alpha   90.00
_cell.angle_beta   90.00
_cell.angle_gamma   90.00
#
_symmetry.space_group_name_H-M   'P 1'
#
loop_
_entity.id
_entity.type
_entity.pdbx_description
1 polymer ?
#
loop_
_entity_poly.entity_id
_entity_poly.type
_entity_poly.pdbx_seq_one_letter_code
_entity_poly.pdbx_strand_id
1 'polypeptide(L)'
;MLVPSSLSGRPSLRVGLGSLLLTTLVAAAACKPNNPPPETTANPPADDSETPDAPPTAERHPAVPADHPLHDRFEGTSFANACSADGDCKKGGCSSEVCSAEEGVITTCDVPLVSLPGGTECGCVEGQCQWWNESGDTLPPADTPPGTDCGGQPCAPPNECIEYYGIAGPSGPKFFACAIRCQPPKRSCPDGMHCVTIADGPGDVCQPDDEPS
;
A
#
# COMPACT_ATOMS: atom_id res chain seq x y z
N MET A 1 -43.84 14.93 -21.95
CA MET A 1 -42.98 16.12 -21.78
C MET A 1 -41.58 15.73 -22.23
N LEU A 2 -41.12 16.31 -23.34
CA LEU A 2 -39.82 16.02 -23.97
C LEU A 2 -38.79 17.00 -23.41
N VAL A 3 -37.69 16.50 -22.87
CA VAL A 3 -36.57 17.34 -22.39
C VAL A 3 -35.44 17.26 -23.43
N PRO A 4 -34.91 18.40 -23.93
CA PRO A 4 -33.88 18.38 -24.96
C PRO A 4 -32.49 18.11 -24.38
N SER A 5 -31.70 17.35 -25.15
CA SER A 5 -30.29 17.07 -24.93
C SER A 5 -29.44 18.34 -25.13
N SER A 6 -28.60 18.67 -24.15
CA SER A 6 -27.63 19.77 -24.26
C SER A 6 -26.25 19.20 -24.56
N LEU A 7 -25.80 19.37 -25.80
CA LEU A 7 -24.43 19.17 -26.25
C LEU A 7 -23.62 20.42 -25.87
N SER A 8 -22.72 20.31 -24.89
CA SER A 8 -21.77 21.39 -24.59
C SER A 8 -20.36 20.97 -25.02
N GLY A 9 -19.85 21.72 -26.00
CA GLY A 9 -18.59 21.48 -26.70
C GLY A 9 -17.36 21.72 -25.83
N ARG A 10 -16.31 20.95 -26.12
CA ARG A 10 -14.96 21.13 -25.56
C ARG A 10 -14.21 22.23 -26.33
N PRO A 11 -13.63 23.25 -25.66
CA PRO A 11 -12.67 24.12 -26.31
C PRO A 11 -11.32 23.39 -26.46
N SER A 12 -10.84 23.29 -27.70
CA SER A 12 -9.47 22.90 -28.02
C SER A 12 -8.53 24.04 -27.67
N LEU A 13 -7.77 23.91 -26.58
CA LEU A 13 -6.69 24.84 -26.27
C LEU A 13 -5.38 24.29 -26.87
N ARG A 14 -4.96 24.86 -28.00
CA ARG A 14 -3.61 24.68 -28.54
C ARG A 14 -2.69 25.64 -27.80
N VAL A 15 -1.81 25.13 -26.93
CA VAL A 15 -0.72 25.91 -26.35
C VAL A 15 0.55 25.59 -27.13
N GLY A 16 1.15 26.65 -27.68
CA GLY A 16 2.30 26.59 -28.57
C GLY A 16 3.59 26.22 -27.85
N LEU A 17 4.45 25.50 -28.58
CA LEU A 17 5.86 25.33 -28.30
C LEU A 17 6.55 26.70 -28.30
N GLY A 18 6.82 27.24 -27.12
CA GLY A 18 7.80 28.30 -26.90
C GLY A 18 9.12 27.66 -26.47
N SER A 19 10.00 27.41 -27.44
CA SER A 19 11.37 26.95 -27.20
C SER A 19 12.20 28.12 -26.65
N LEU A 20 12.32 28.22 -25.32
CA LEU A 20 13.24 29.14 -24.66
C LEU A 20 14.50 28.35 -24.26
N LEU A 21 15.57 28.48 -25.04
CA LEU A 21 16.91 28.14 -24.61
C LEU A 21 17.30 29.09 -23.48
N LEU A 22 17.28 28.59 -22.24
CA LEU A 22 17.87 29.27 -21.09
C LEU A 22 19.17 28.55 -20.71
N THR A 23 20.28 29.00 -21.29
CA THR A 23 21.62 28.68 -20.81
C THR A 23 21.87 29.42 -19.50
N THR A 24 21.65 28.76 -18.37
CA THR A 24 22.10 29.23 -17.06
C THR A 24 23.43 28.55 -16.69
N LEU A 25 24.52 29.32 -16.81
CA LEU A 25 25.73 29.10 -16.01
C LEU A 25 25.35 29.29 -14.53
N VAL A 26 25.53 28.26 -13.70
CA VAL A 26 25.58 28.41 -12.24
C VAL A 26 26.88 27.80 -11.74
N ALA A 27 27.58 28.60 -10.95
CA ALA A 27 28.93 28.41 -10.47
C ALA A 27 29.09 27.19 -9.57
N ALA A 28 30.19 26.46 -9.78
CA ALA A 28 30.71 25.47 -8.84
C ALA A 28 31.07 26.17 -7.51
N ALA A 29 30.21 26.02 -6.50
CA ALA A 29 30.61 26.22 -5.12
C ALA A 29 31.53 25.05 -4.75
N ALA A 30 32.84 25.34 -4.65
CA ALA A 30 33.83 24.42 -4.13
C ALA A 30 33.46 24.02 -2.70
N CYS A 31 32.85 22.85 -2.52
CA CYS A 31 32.81 22.17 -1.24
C CYS A 31 34.26 21.84 -0.85
N LYS A 32 34.72 22.43 0.25
CA LYS A 32 35.97 22.05 0.92
C LYS A 32 35.98 20.53 1.15
N PRO A 33 37.06 19.81 0.79
CA PRO A 33 37.25 18.45 1.27
C PRO A 33 37.47 18.52 2.79
N ASN A 34 36.56 17.90 3.54
CA ASN A 34 36.78 17.65 4.96
C ASN A 34 37.82 16.52 5.08
N ASN A 35 38.81 16.75 5.95
CA ASN A 35 39.99 15.93 6.14
C ASN A 35 39.69 14.42 6.27
N PRO A 36 40.54 13.55 5.68
CA PRO A 36 40.48 12.12 5.95
C PRO A 36 40.88 11.84 7.41
N PRO A 37 40.30 10.80 8.05
CA PRO A 37 40.77 10.29 9.33
C PRO A 37 42.19 9.70 9.21
N PRO A 38 42.96 9.63 10.30
CA PRO A 38 44.35 9.21 10.29
C PRO A 38 44.50 7.77 9.79
N GLU A 39 45.34 7.60 8.77
CA GLU A 39 45.82 6.32 8.27
C GLU A 39 46.47 5.52 9.41
N THR A 40 45.82 4.44 9.82
CA THR A 40 46.46 3.37 10.59
C THR A 40 46.99 2.35 9.60
N THR A 41 48.28 2.44 9.31
CA THR A 41 49.04 1.41 8.60
C THR A 41 49.40 0.30 9.57
N ALA A 42 48.84 -0.91 9.40
CA ALA A 42 49.52 -2.17 9.71
C ALA A 42 48.73 -3.42 9.22
N ASN A 43 49.32 -4.06 8.20
CA ASN A 43 49.31 -5.48 7.81
C ASN A 43 48.02 -6.16 7.28
N PRO A 44 48.09 -6.75 6.07
CA PRO A 44 47.07 -7.67 5.57
C PRO A 44 47.35 -9.10 6.06
N PRO A 45 46.44 -9.76 6.79
CA PRO A 45 46.33 -11.21 6.72
C PRO A 45 45.64 -11.56 5.40
N ALA A 46 46.35 -12.31 4.55
CA ALA A 46 45.71 -13.10 3.50
C ALA A 46 44.88 -14.17 4.20
N ASP A 47 43.60 -13.88 4.39
CA ASP A 47 42.62 -14.83 4.89
C ASP A 47 41.77 -15.26 3.69
N ASP A 48 42.21 -16.35 3.05
CA ASP A 48 41.43 -17.16 2.11
C ASP A 48 40.31 -17.89 2.86
N SER A 49 39.53 -17.15 3.66
CA SER A 49 38.26 -17.63 4.16
C SER A 49 37.26 -17.47 3.01
N GLU A 50 37.05 -18.57 2.29
CA GLU A 50 35.82 -18.78 1.51
C GLU A 50 34.64 -18.35 2.39
N THR A 51 34.14 -17.14 2.14
CA THR A 51 32.94 -16.63 2.78
C THR A 51 31.86 -17.68 2.51
N PRO A 52 31.23 -18.28 3.54
CA PRO A 52 30.13 -19.20 3.34
C PRO A 52 29.15 -18.53 2.39
N ASP A 53 28.80 -19.23 1.29
CA ASP A 53 27.90 -18.72 0.25
C ASP A 53 26.78 -17.93 0.92
N ALA A 54 26.81 -16.61 0.73
CA ALA A 54 25.83 -15.72 1.31
C ALA A 54 24.46 -16.29 0.93
N PRO A 55 23.52 -16.43 1.88
CA PRO A 55 22.18 -16.94 1.58
C PRO A 55 21.64 -16.20 0.35
N PRO A 56 20.99 -16.92 -0.58
CA PRO A 56 20.43 -16.30 -1.76
C PRO A 56 19.58 -15.12 -1.29
N THR A 57 19.86 -13.94 -1.83
CA THR A 57 19.10 -12.74 -1.53
C THR A 57 17.65 -13.03 -1.87
N ALA A 58 16.78 -13.07 -0.86
CA ALA A 58 15.37 -13.35 -1.06
C ALA A 58 14.81 -12.40 -2.14
N GLU A 59 13.96 -12.93 -3.02
CA GLU A 59 13.35 -12.14 -4.07
C GLU A 59 12.46 -11.08 -3.42
N ARG A 60 12.64 -9.82 -3.83
CA ARG A 60 11.93 -8.68 -3.25
C ARG A 60 10.89 -8.19 -4.22
N HIS A 61 9.63 -8.26 -3.82
CA HIS A 61 8.52 -7.81 -4.63
C HIS A 61 7.98 -6.48 -4.08
N PRO A 62 7.84 -5.43 -4.92
CA PRO A 62 7.19 -4.19 -4.50
C PRO A 62 5.76 -4.45 -4.03
N ALA A 63 5.43 -3.97 -2.84
CA ALA A 63 4.12 -4.14 -2.23
C ALA A 63 3.11 -3.10 -2.72
N VAL A 64 3.56 -1.98 -3.28
CA VAL A 64 2.70 -0.93 -3.84
C VAL A 64 2.90 -0.87 -5.35
N PRO A 65 1.89 -1.26 -6.16
CA PRO A 65 2.01 -1.16 -7.61
C PRO A 65 2.25 0.28 -8.06
N ALA A 66 3.11 0.47 -9.07
CA ALA A 66 3.47 1.79 -9.59
C ALA A 66 2.27 2.57 -10.19
N ASP A 67 1.23 1.87 -10.63
CA ASP A 67 -0.01 2.41 -11.15
C ASP A 67 -1.09 2.62 -10.07
N HIS A 68 -0.81 2.25 -8.82
CA HIS A 68 -1.75 2.42 -7.72
C HIS A 68 -1.95 3.91 -7.39
N PRO A 69 -3.19 4.42 -7.23
CA PRO A 69 -3.44 5.84 -6.92
C PRO A 69 -2.81 6.36 -5.62
N LEU A 70 -2.44 5.46 -4.70
CA LEU A 70 -1.73 5.80 -3.46
C LEU A 70 -0.22 5.55 -3.53
N HIS A 71 0.33 5.21 -4.70
CA HIS A 71 1.76 4.94 -4.87
C HIS A 71 2.62 6.10 -4.36
N ASP A 72 2.39 7.32 -4.84
CA ASP A 72 3.18 8.49 -4.43
C ASP A 72 3.13 8.77 -2.93
N ARG A 73 2.02 8.39 -2.28
CA ARG A 73 1.84 8.53 -0.84
C ARG A 73 2.69 7.51 -0.08
N PHE A 74 2.59 6.23 -0.41
CA PHE A 74 3.30 5.18 0.32
C PHE A 74 4.79 5.16 0.00
N GLU A 75 5.16 5.38 -1.26
CA GLU A 75 6.55 5.32 -1.74
C GLU A 75 7.29 6.66 -1.66
N GLY A 76 6.65 7.68 -1.07
CA GLY A 76 7.30 8.95 -0.76
C GLY A 76 7.96 9.63 -1.95
N THR A 77 7.39 9.52 -3.16
CA THR A 77 8.03 9.97 -4.42
C THR A 77 8.32 11.48 -4.47
N SER A 78 7.72 12.25 -3.55
CA SER A 78 7.98 13.68 -3.35
C SER A 78 9.17 13.99 -2.42
N PHE A 79 9.79 12.97 -1.80
CA PHE A 79 10.91 13.07 -0.87
C PHE A 79 12.20 12.47 -1.45
N ALA A 80 13.32 12.60 -0.73
CA ALA A 80 14.54 11.89 -1.11
C ALA A 80 14.31 10.37 -1.02
N ASN A 81 14.50 9.65 -2.14
CA ASN A 81 14.14 8.24 -2.22
C ASN A 81 15.27 7.30 -2.70
N ALA A 82 16.41 7.84 -3.13
CA ALA A 82 17.54 7.03 -3.55
C ALA A 82 18.22 6.33 -2.35
N CYS A 83 18.59 5.06 -2.52
CA CYS A 83 19.23 4.27 -1.48
C CYS A 83 20.31 3.34 -2.04
N SER A 84 21.16 2.83 -1.15
CA SER A 84 22.17 1.81 -1.43
C SER A 84 22.00 0.54 -0.60
N ALA A 85 21.36 0.66 0.56
CA ALA A 85 21.05 -0.44 1.48
C ALA A 85 19.70 -0.19 2.19
N ASP A 86 19.10 -1.24 2.74
CA ASP A 86 17.81 -1.14 3.44
C ASP A 86 17.85 -0.16 4.61
N GLY A 87 18.99 -0.09 5.30
CA GLY A 87 19.19 0.83 6.42
C GLY A 87 19.11 2.30 6.03
N ASP A 88 19.25 2.63 4.74
CA ASP A 88 19.07 3.99 4.22
C ASP A 88 17.58 4.39 4.21
N CYS A 89 16.68 3.41 4.15
CA CYS A 89 15.25 3.61 4.05
C CYS A 89 14.58 3.69 5.43
N LYS A 90 13.69 4.66 5.58
CA LYS A 90 13.04 5.03 6.83
C LYS A 90 11.54 5.02 6.65
N LYS A 91 10.85 4.51 7.68
CA LYS A 91 9.40 4.63 7.80
C LYS A 91 9.08 6.00 8.40
N GLY A 92 8.31 6.80 7.68
CA GLY A 92 7.88 8.14 8.06
C GLY A 92 6.40 8.36 7.81
N GLY A 93 5.97 9.61 7.91
CA GLY A 93 4.57 9.99 7.78
C GLY A 93 3.73 9.66 9.01
N CYS A 94 2.43 9.96 8.92
CA CYS A 94 1.50 9.57 9.95
C CYS A 94 1.42 8.04 10.02
N SER A 95 1.46 7.47 11.21
CA SER A 95 1.41 6.00 11.38
C SER A 95 2.52 5.20 10.66
N SER A 96 3.64 5.82 10.28
CA SER A 96 4.77 5.14 9.61
C SER A 96 4.45 4.57 8.22
N GLU A 97 3.56 5.23 7.49
CA GLU A 97 3.03 4.82 6.18
C GLU A 97 3.94 5.13 4.99
N VAL A 98 4.90 6.06 5.10
CA VAL A 98 5.77 6.46 3.98
C VAL A 98 7.10 5.74 4.07
N CYS A 99 7.54 5.08 3.00
CA CYS A 99 8.91 4.59 2.85
C CYS A 99 9.72 5.63 2.06
N SER A 100 10.78 6.16 2.65
CA SER A 100 11.67 7.09 1.96
C SER A 100 13.09 7.04 2.52
N ALA A 101 14.07 7.59 1.80
CA ALA A 101 15.43 7.77 2.34
C ALA A 101 15.54 9.01 3.26
N GLU A 102 14.50 9.83 3.33
CA GLU A 102 14.46 11.03 4.17
C GLU A 102 13.99 10.69 5.60
N GLU A 103 14.76 11.11 6.60
CA GLU A 103 14.38 10.97 8.01
C GLU A 103 13.34 12.04 8.40
N GLY A 104 12.38 11.66 9.24
CA GLY A 104 11.45 12.62 9.84
C GLY A 104 10.40 13.17 8.88
N VAL A 105 10.08 12.44 7.80
CA VAL A 105 8.93 12.75 6.94
C VAL A 105 7.66 12.85 7.79
N ILE A 106 6.93 13.97 7.65
CA ILE A 106 5.65 14.20 8.31
C ILE A 106 4.60 14.45 7.22
N THR A 107 3.54 13.65 7.21
CA THR A 107 2.40 13.75 6.30
C THR A 107 1.14 14.17 7.06
N THR A 108 0.04 14.42 6.35
CA THR A 108 -1.26 14.60 6.99
C THR A 108 -1.77 13.25 7.54
N CYS A 109 -2.40 13.28 8.71
CA CYS A 109 -2.94 12.09 9.38
C CYS A 109 -4.30 11.64 8.83
N ASP A 110 -4.49 11.74 7.52
CA ASP A 110 -5.68 11.22 6.86
C ASP A 110 -5.56 9.70 6.79
N VAL A 111 -6.44 8.96 7.49
CA VAL A 111 -6.40 7.49 7.52
C VAL A 111 -6.68 6.95 6.10
N PRO A 112 -5.71 6.30 5.44
CA PRO A 112 -5.97 5.69 4.14
C PRO A 112 -6.94 4.54 4.33
N LEU A 113 -7.86 4.35 3.36
CA LEU A 113 -8.84 3.27 3.39
C LEU A 113 -8.23 1.88 3.11
N VAL A 114 -6.94 1.82 2.81
CA VAL A 114 -6.19 0.60 2.53
C VAL A 114 -4.98 0.50 3.46
N SER A 115 -4.67 -0.73 3.86
CA SER A 115 -3.48 -1.07 4.64
C SER A 115 -2.51 -1.85 3.76
N LEU A 116 -1.21 -1.64 3.99
CA LEU A 116 -0.19 -2.48 3.36
C LEU A 116 -0.39 -3.96 3.73
N PRO A 117 -0.08 -4.90 2.83
CA PRO A 117 -0.11 -6.32 3.15
C PRO A 117 0.75 -6.66 4.37
N GLY A 118 0.38 -7.71 5.11
CA GLY A 118 1.19 -8.22 6.22
C GLY A 118 2.58 -8.65 5.75
N GLY A 119 3.60 -8.51 6.61
CA GLY A 119 4.97 -8.86 6.27
C GLY A 119 5.69 -7.86 5.35
N THR A 120 5.08 -6.72 5.07
CA THR A 120 5.71 -5.66 4.26
C THR A 120 6.75 -4.88 5.06
N GLU A 121 7.94 -4.72 4.48
CA GLU A 121 9.06 -3.97 5.01
C GLU A 121 9.42 -2.77 4.11
N CYS A 122 9.99 -1.72 4.71
CA CYS A 122 10.53 -0.59 3.94
C CYS A 122 12.02 -0.84 3.75
N GLY A 123 12.48 -0.89 2.50
CA GLY A 123 13.87 -1.24 2.18
C GLY A 123 14.28 -0.77 0.80
N CYS A 124 15.54 -1.02 0.45
CA CYS A 124 16.11 -0.59 -0.81
C CYS A 124 15.84 -1.63 -1.89
N VAL A 125 15.00 -1.26 -2.86
CA VAL A 125 14.64 -2.09 -4.01
C VAL A 125 14.99 -1.32 -5.27
N GLU A 126 15.88 -1.88 -6.09
CA GLU A 126 16.36 -1.27 -7.34
C GLU A 126 16.92 0.16 -7.15
N GLY A 127 17.54 0.43 -5.99
CA GLY A 127 18.13 1.73 -5.68
C GLY A 127 17.13 2.81 -5.27
N GLN A 128 15.88 2.44 -5.02
CA GLN A 128 14.84 3.30 -4.46
C GLN A 128 14.31 2.71 -3.16
N CYS A 129 14.00 3.54 -2.16
CA CYS A 129 13.28 3.06 -0.99
C CYS A 129 11.85 2.72 -1.40
N GLN A 130 11.50 1.46 -1.21
CA GLN A 130 10.20 0.92 -1.56
C GLN A 130 9.64 0.06 -0.45
N TRP A 131 8.31 0.02 -0.33
CA TRP A 131 7.66 -1.05 0.42
C TRP A 131 7.76 -2.37 -0.36
N TRP A 132 8.21 -3.44 0.30
CA TRP A 132 8.40 -4.75 -0.33
C TRP A 132 8.05 -5.90 0.61
N ASN A 133 7.75 -7.06 0.04
CA ASN A 133 7.63 -8.32 0.78
C ASN A 133 8.12 -9.51 -0.06
N GLU A 134 8.37 -10.64 0.61
CA GLU A 134 8.79 -11.90 -0.05
C GLU A 134 7.61 -12.64 -0.69
N SER A 135 6.38 -12.41 -0.20
CA SER A 135 5.18 -13.12 -0.66
C SER A 135 4.71 -12.71 -2.06
N GLY A 136 5.12 -11.53 -2.54
CA GLY A 136 4.58 -10.94 -3.77
C GLY A 136 3.19 -10.32 -3.61
N ASP A 137 2.74 -10.13 -2.37
CA ASP A 137 1.44 -9.53 -2.09
C ASP A 137 1.49 -8.03 -2.37
N THR A 138 0.52 -7.53 -3.14
CA THR A 138 0.41 -6.10 -3.47
C THR A 138 -0.78 -5.46 -2.78
N LEU A 139 -0.73 -4.14 -2.62
CA LEU A 139 -1.90 -3.36 -2.25
C LEU A 139 -3.09 -3.72 -3.17
N PRO A 140 -4.30 -3.91 -2.61
CA PRO A 140 -5.48 -4.13 -3.42
C PRO A 140 -5.71 -2.91 -4.33
N PRO A 141 -6.25 -3.09 -5.55
CA PRO A 141 -6.52 -1.97 -6.44
C PRO A 141 -7.40 -0.92 -5.75
N ALA A 142 -7.04 0.36 -5.86
CA ALA A 142 -7.83 1.47 -5.31
C ALA A 142 -9.26 1.54 -5.86
N ASP A 143 -9.48 0.95 -7.04
CA ASP A 143 -10.79 0.82 -7.68
C ASP A 143 -11.58 -0.40 -7.19
N THR A 144 -11.11 -1.11 -6.17
CA THR A 144 -11.99 -2.04 -5.45
C THR A 144 -13.15 -1.17 -4.97
N PRO A 145 -14.36 -1.31 -5.55
CA PRO A 145 -15.44 -0.40 -5.22
C PRO A 145 -15.59 -0.43 -3.71
N PRO A 146 -15.71 0.72 -3.02
CA PRO A 146 -16.12 0.71 -1.63
C PRO A 146 -17.32 -0.24 -1.58
N GLY A 147 -17.20 -1.31 -0.79
CA GLY A 147 -18.12 -2.45 -0.87
C GLY A 147 -19.56 -1.94 -0.93
N THR A 148 -20.41 -2.63 -1.70
CA THR A 148 -21.81 -2.22 -1.96
C THR A 148 -22.43 -1.57 -0.73
N ASP A 149 -22.99 -0.36 -0.86
CA ASP A 149 -23.53 0.43 0.26
C ASP A 149 -24.35 -0.46 1.21
N CYS A 150 -23.86 -0.59 2.44
CA CYS A 150 -24.38 -1.53 3.43
C CYS A 150 -25.12 -0.80 4.54
N GLY A 151 -26.25 -0.18 4.17
CA GLY A 151 -27.04 0.61 5.10
C GLY A 151 -26.37 1.94 5.46
N GLY A 152 -25.68 2.56 4.51
CA GLY A 152 -25.02 3.86 4.67
C GLY A 152 -23.49 3.78 4.87
N GLN A 153 -22.92 2.57 4.92
CA GLN A 153 -21.47 2.38 5.04
C GLN A 153 -21.00 1.25 4.10
N PRO A 154 -19.88 1.41 3.38
CA PRO A 154 -19.33 0.35 2.56
C PRO A 154 -18.65 -0.71 3.44
N CYS A 155 -18.71 -1.98 3.00
CA CYS A 155 -17.97 -3.05 3.63
C CYS A 155 -16.51 -3.05 3.19
N ALA A 156 -15.59 -3.22 4.15
CA ALA A 156 -14.18 -3.42 3.87
C ALA A 156 -13.98 -4.84 3.29
N PRO A 157 -13.30 -5.00 2.15
CA PRO A 157 -12.90 -6.31 1.65
C PRO A 157 -12.17 -7.15 2.72
N PRO A 158 -12.34 -8.47 2.75
CA PRO A 158 -13.14 -9.27 1.81
C PRO A 158 -14.63 -9.36 2.20
N ASN A 159 -15.12 -8.56 3.15
CA ASN A 159 -16.52 -8.60 3.56
C ASN A 159 -17.43 -8.10 2.43
N GLU A 160 -18.54 -8.79 2.24
CA GLU A 160 -19.62 -8.33 1.39
C GLU A 160 -20.77 -7.77 2.23
N CYS A 161 -21.56 -6.88 1.61
CA CYS A 161 -22.79 -6.44 2.25
C CYS A 161 -23.86 -7.52 2.13
N ILE A 162 -24.30 -8.03 3.27
CA ILE A 162 -25.39 -8.97 3.37
C ILE A 162 -26.64 -8.25 3.86
N GLU A 163 -27.66 -8.19 2.99
CA GLU A 163 -28.99 -7.77 3.36
C GLU A 163 -29.77 -8.95 3.96
N TYR A 164 -30.46 -8.74 5.08
CA TYR A 164 -31.29 -9.75 5.70
C TYR A 164 -32.50 -9.15 6.42
N TYR A 165 -33.48 -10.00 6.71
CA TYR A 165 -34.60 -9.67 7.59
C TYR A 165 -34.43 -10.45 8.89
N GLY A 166 -34.69 -9.81 10.03
CA GLY A 166 -34.70 -10.51 11.32
C GLY A 166 -35.90 -11.45 11.45
N ILE A 167 -36.20 -11.89 12.68
CA ILE A 167 -37.28 -12.84 12.98
C ILE A 167 -38.68 -12.44 12.45
N ALA A 168 -38.91 -11.14 12.25
CA ALA A 168 -40.17 -10.62 11.69
C ALA A 168 -40.31 -10.84 10.17
N GLY A 169 -39.27 -11.35 9.51
CA GLY A 169 -39.22 -11.55 8.06
C GLY A 169 -39.43 -10.25 7.28
N PRO A 170 -39.92 -10.34 6.02
CA PRO A 170 -40.15 -9.17 5.17
C PRO A 170 -41.14 -8.13 5.72
N SER A 171 -41.96 -8.51 6.73
CA SER A 171 -42.86 -7.58 7.42
C SER A 171 -42.13 -6.66 8.42
N GLY A 172 -40.88 -6.99 8.76
CA GLY A 172 -40.00 -6.18 9.62
C GLY A 172 -39.08 -5.24 8.82
N PRO A 173 -38.25 -4.45 9.53
CA PRO A 173 -37.19 -3.68 8.89
C PRO A 173 -36.15 -4.59 8.23
N LYS A 174 -35.55 -4.12 7.14
CA LYS A 174 -34.38 -4.73 6.51
C LYS A 174 -33.12 -4.31 7.27
N PHE A 175 -32.23 -5.25 7.52
CA PHE A 175 -30.93 -5.04 8.15
C PHE A 175 -29.80 -5.31 7.16
N PHE A 176 -28.62 -4.80 7.50
CA PHE A 176 -27.41 -4.88 6.71
C PHE A 176 -26.26 -5.34 7.63
N ALA A 177 -25.41 -6.23 7.14
CA ALA A 177 -24.20 -6.66 7.85
C ALA A 177 -23.04 -6.82 6.87
N CYS A 178 -21.86 -6.34 7.25
CA CYS A 178 -20.62 -6.65 6.55
C CYS A 178 -20.07 -7.98 7.06
N ALA A 179 -20.11 -9.01 6.23
CA ALA A 179 -19.59 -10.32 6.57
C ALA A 179 -19.16 -11.08 5.32
N ILE A 180 -18.38 -12.14 5.50
CA ILE A 180 -18.02 -13.08 4.43
C ILE A 180 -19.03 -14.24 4.47
N ARG A 181 -19.67 -14.58 3.35
CA ARG A 181 -20.54 -15.77 3.29
C ARG A 181 -19.72 -17.05 3.28
N CYS A 182 -20.24 -18.07 3.96
CA CYS A 182 -19.67 -19.41 3.83
C CYS A 182 -19.82 -19.93 2.40
N GLN A 183 -18.77 -20.53 1.87
CA GLN A 183 -18.78 -21.06 0.51
C GLN A 183 -19.52 -22.42 0.45
N PRO A 184 -20.56 -22.57 -0.37
CA PRO A 184 -21.19 -23.86 -0.61
C PRO A 184 -20.27 -24.76 -1.48
N PRO A 185 -20.44 -26.10 -1.44
CA PRO A 185 -21.38 -26.85 -0.62
C PRO A 185 -20.84 -27.17 0.79
N LYS A 186 -19.54 -26.95 1.03
CA LYS A 186 -18.86 -27.41 2.25
C LYS A 186 -18.95 -26.45 3.43
N ARG A 187 -19.59 -25.28 3.27
CA ARG A 187 -19.60 -24.21 4.26
C ARG A 187 -18.17 -23.81 4.67
N SER A 188 -17.29 -23.66 3.69
CA SER A 188 -15.88 -23.30 3.92
C SER A 188 -15.70 -21.78 4.05
N CYS A 189 -14.71 -21.39 4.84
CA CYS A 189 -14.29 -20.02 5.08
C CYS A 189 -12.79 -19.87 4.77
N PRO A 190 -12.28 -18.63 4.62
CA PRO A 190 -10.83 -18.37 4.58
C PRO A 190 -10.11 -18.90 5.82
N ASP A 191 -8.80 -19.07 5.73
CA ASP A 191 -8.00 -19.57 6.86
C ASP A 191 -8.14 -18.69 8.11
N GLY A 192 -8.18 -19.33 9.29
CA GLY A 192 -8.40 -18.66 10.57
C GLY A 192 -9.85 -18.23 10.84
N MET A 193 -10.80 -18.72 10.04
CA MET A 193 -12.23 -18.49 10.22
C MET A 193 -13.03 -19.78 10.14
N HIS A 194 -14.15 -19.83 10.86
CA HIS A 194 -15.13 -20.91 10.78
C HIS A 194 -16.50 -20.40 10.36
N CYS A 195 -17.28 -21.28 9.73
CA CYS A 195 -18.64 -20.97 9.31
C CYS A 195 -19.63 -21.12 10.46
N VAL A 196 -20.41 -20.08 10.73
CA VAL A 196 -21.51 -20.07 11.70
C VAL A 196 -22.83 -19.68 11.03
N THR A 197 -23.94 -20.23 11.53
CA THR A 197 -25.29 -19.83 11.10
C THR A 197 -25.87 -18.85 12.11
N ILE A 198 -26.15 -17.61 11.69
CA ILE A 198 -26.85 -16.62 12.51
C ILE A 198 -28.34 -16.68 12.20
N ALA A 199 -29.14 -17.27 13.09
CA ALA A 199 -30.55 -17.59 12.87
C ALA A 199 -31.43 -16.36 12.57
N ASP A 200 -31.19 -15.24 13.25
CA ASP A 200 -31.91 -13.97 13.06
C ASP A 200 -31.07 -12.96 12.26
N GLY A 201 -30.17 -13.46 11.43
CA GLY A 201 -29.07 -12.71 10.88
C GLY A 201 -28.82 -12.95 9.39
N PRO A 202 -27.60 -12.67 8.91
CA PRO A 202 -27.20 -12.83 7.51
C PRO A 202 -27.19 -14.28 7.00
N GLY A 203 -27.52 -15.27 7.84
CA GLY A 203 -27.44 -16.69 7.53
C GLY A 203 -26.07 -17.27 7.84
N ASP A 204 -25.55 -18.09 6.92
CA ASP A 204 -24.23 -18.74 7.04
C ASP A 204 -23.10 -17.74 6.71
N VAL A 205 -22.34 -17.32 7.72
CA VAL A 205 -21.22 -16.37 7.61
C VAL A 205 -19.95 -16.87 8.29
N CYS A 206 -18.81 -16.39 7.81
CA CYS A 206 -17.51 -16.68 8.42
C CYS A 206 -17.25 -15.75 9.61
N GLN A 207 -16.81 -16.33 10.72
CA GLN A 207 -16.31 -15.60 11.88
C GLN A 207 -14.86 -16.01 12.17
N PRO A 208 -14.03 -15.10 12.72
CA PRO A 208 -12.71 -15.47 13.22
C PRO A 208 -12.81 -16.64 14.17
N ASP A 209 -11.86 -17.57 14.10
CA ASP A 209 -11.70 -18.54 15.17
C ASP A 209 -11.40 -17.79 16.46
N ASP A 210 -12.19 -18.01 17.51
CA ASP A 210 -11.93 -17.42 18.82
C ASP A 210 -10.52 -17.87 19.25
N GLU A 211 -9.54 -16.97 19.18
CA GLU A 211 -8.21 -17.25 19.72
C GLU A 211 -8.41 -17.60 21.20
N PRO A 212 -7.89 -18.74 21.67
CA PRO A 212 -8.02 -19.12 23.06
C PRO A 212 -7.38 -18.04 23.93
N SER A 213 -8.22 -17.36 24.72
CA SER A 213 -7.83 -16.30 25.65
C SER A 213 -6.92 -16.79 26.78
#